data_AF-A0A521EQN3-F1
#
_entry.id   AF-A0A521EQN3-F1
#
_cell.length_a   1.000
_cell.length_b   1.000
_cell.length_c   1.000
_cell.angle_alpha   90.00
_cell.angle_beta   90.00
_cell.angle_gamma   90.00
#
_symmetry.space_group_name_H-M   'P 1'
#
loop_
_entity.id
_entity.type
_entity.pdbx_description
1 polymer ?
#
loop_
_entity_poly.entity_id
_entity_poly.type
_entity_poly.pdbx_seq_one_letter_code
_entity_poly.pdbx_strand_id
1 'polypeptide(L)'
;MGRRLTTVLAADIVGYSALMDQDRTGTVAALKTFREGTFLPIVEDTNGSLIKSMGDGWIVEFQSPSEAAACAIAVQSAHKPDHIKLRIGVHTGEVVSDGDDIFGDGINVAARLEALAKPGQVLFSDTSHNSLDRNDAGLFDGGEQTELKNITRHVGIWCWPKGTKANLAIKADVRPGIAVLPFDNMSGDPEQEFFADGITEDIITELSRFRWLMVVARNSSFAYKGKSTDIRDVGRDLGVRYVLEGSVRRSGQRVRITGQLIDTENGSHLWADRFDGVLDDIFDLQDQVTEDVVTAIEPSVRHAETNRARAKPTKDLQAYELYLRALSHFHLLTDQDNIEAIRLTKLALDRDPEYASAAGLLAWLHIQRLVQGLEPVDQGPKSAVAAAEQVLRSDRADGIAKAYAAHSISMLAQDLSRARTAFKEALSENPNAATVHMLAAANLYLLNRPDKALEHAVRSVELSPGDPLRHAAFMGQGAALFHLGRYEEAAQACREALSVRATFLMSHLMLIASLAELDDIDAAKTAAVKLNEIAPNAASITETTRLPLFSIPTCADRWRSGWKKAGLQV
;
A
#
# COMPACT_ATOMS: atom_id res chain seq x y z
N MET A 1 -22.81 18.32 -23.16
CA MET A 1 -21.48 17.73 -23.42
C MET A 1 -21.27 17.53 -24.90
N GLY A 2 -20.43 18.37 -25.53
CA GLY A 2 -20.02 18.21 -26.91
C GLY A 2 -18.65 17.53 -26.98
N ARG A 3 -18.53 16.45 -27.75
CA ARG A 3 -17.23 15.84 -28.11
C ARG A 3 -16.70 16.50 -29.37
N ARG A 4 -15.44 16.90 -29.36
CA ARG A 4 -14.74 17.38 -30.56
C ARG A 4 -13.29 16.95 -30.57
N LEU A 5 -12.75 16.74 -31.76
CA LEU A 5 -11.33 16.50 -31.98
C LEU A 5 -10.61 17.85 -32.00
N THR A 6 -9.55 17.99 -31.22
CA THR A 6 -8.82 19.25 -31.09
C THR A 6 -7.34 19.00 -30.83
N THR A 7 -6.49 20.02 -31.01
CA THR A 7 -5.07 19.93 -30.64
C THR A 7 -4.83 20.65 -29.32
N VAL A 8 -4.23 19.94 -28.36
CA VAL A 8 -3.94 20.43 -27.02
C VAL A 8 -2.45 20.62 -26.85
N LEU A 9 -2.06 21.78 -26.37
CA LEU A 9 -0.71 22.11 -25.90
C LEU A 9 -0.73 22.20 -24.37
N ALA A 10 0.07 21.38 -23.71
CA ALA A 10 0.36 21.47 -22.28
C ALA A 10 1.76 22.04 -22.09
N ALA A 11 1.90 23.03 -21.21
CA ALA A 11 3.19 23.63 -20.88
C ALA A 11 3.36 23.83 -19.38
N ASP A 12 4.58 23.66 -18.86
CA ASP A 12 4.93 23.93 -17.46
C ASP A 12 6.29 24.61 -17.32
N ILE A 13 6.54 25.24 -16.17
CA ILE A 13 7.84 25.82 -15.81
C ILE A 13 8.64 24.86 -14.92
N VAL A 14 9.86 24.57 -15.35
CA VAL A 14 10.76 23.66 -14.65
C VAL A 14 11.26 24.29 -13.34
N GLY A 15 11.09 23.56 -12.24
CA GLY A 15 11.69 23.92 -10.95
C GLY A 15 10.98 25.07 -10.22
N TYR A 16 9.73 25.39 -10.62
CA TYR A 16 8.95 26.49 -10.05
C TYR A 16 8.88 26.48 -8.52
N SER A 17 8.70 25.31 -7.88
CA SER A 17 8.68 25.19 -6.41
C SER A 17 10.00 25.62 -5.76
N ALA A 18 11.15 25.27 -6.34
CA ALA A 18 12.46 25.65 -5.81
C ALA A 18 12.76 27.15 -6.03
N LEU A 19 12.25 27.73 -7.11
CA LEU A 19 12.33 29.18 -7.37
C LEU A 19 11.48 29.97 -6.37
N MET A 20 10.29 29.45 -6.04
CA MET A 20 9.39 30.04 -5.04
C MET A 20 9.96 30.00 -3.61
N ASP A 21 10.72 28.97 -3.26
CA ASP A 21 11.39 28.85 -1.95
C ASP A 21 12.59 29.80 -1.82
N GLN A 22 13.26 30.13 -2.93
CA GLN A 22 14.43 31.01 -2.95
C GLN A 22 14.06 32.50 -3.03
N ASP A 23 13.11 32.85 -3.91
CA ASP A 23 12.60 34.23 -4.05
C ASP A 23 11.16 34.22 -4.57
N ARG A 24 10.23 34.15 -3.61
CA ARG A 24 8.79 34.13 -3.89
C ARG A 24 8.30 35.38 -4.64
N THR A 25 8.77 36.56 -4.26
CA THR A 25 8.27 37.83 -4.81
C THR A 25 8.83 38.08 -6.21
N GLY A 26 10.12 37.83 -6.43
CA GLY A 26 10.75 37.95 -7.73
C GLY A 26 10.23 36.93 -8.75
N THR A 27 10.01 35.67 -8.32
CA THR A 27 9.50 34.61 -9.20
C THR A 27 8.08 34.87 -9.68
N VAL A 28 7.18 35.31 -8.79
CA VAL A 28 5.79 35.66 -9.17
C VAL A 28 5.76 36.86 -10.11
N ALA A 29 6.59 37.88 -9.88
CA ALA A 29 6.67 39.04 -10.76
C ALA A 29 7.20 38.66 -12.16
N ALA A 30 8.28 37.89 -12.23
CA ALA A 30 8.87 37.44 -13.50
C ALA A 30 7.90 36.55 -14.30
N LEU A 31 7.18 35.66 -13.62
CA LEU A 31 6.14 34.82 -14.23
C LEU A 31 4.99 35.66 -14.78
N LYS A 32 4.51 36.64 -14.01
CA LYS A 32 3.44 37.52 -14.46
C LYS A 32 3.87 38.31 -15.70
N THR A 33 5.08 38.87 -15.70
CA THR A 33 5.64 39.58 -16.85
C THR A 33 5.78 38.68 -18.07
N PHE A 34 6.29 37.46 -17.91
CA PHE A 34 6.39 36.50 -19.02
C PHE A 34 5.01 36.09 -19.54
N ARG A 35 4.05 35.83 -18.65
CA ARG A 35 2.70 35.42 -19.02
C ARG A 35 1.98 36.51 -19.82
N GLU A 36 1.91 37.72 -19.27
CA GLU A 36 1.17 38.84 -19.86
C GLU A 36 1.91 39.46 -21.05
N GLY A 37 3.24 39.54 -21.00
CA GLY A 37 4.05 40.20 -22.02
C GLY A 37 4.56 39.30 -23.15
N THR A 38 4.46 37.98 -23.03
CA THR A 38 5.05 37.05 -24.01
C THR A 38 4.15 35.86 -24.30
N PHE A 39 3.76 35.08 -23.29
CA PHE A 39 3.01 33.84 -23.51
C PHE A 39 1.61 34.09 -24.09
N LEU A 40 0.79 34.94 -23.46
CA LEU A 40 -0.57 35.23 -23.92
C LEU A 40 -0.60 35.89 -25.32
N PRO A 41 0.27 36.88 -25.63
CA PRO A 41 0.36 37.41 -26.99
C PRO A 41 0.69 36.36 -28.05
N ILE A 42 1.65 35.46 -27.79
CA ILE A 42 2.00 34.40 -28.75
C ILE A 42 0.84 33.42 -28.94
N VAL A 43 0.12 33.08 -27.87
CA VAL A 43 -1.06 32.22 -27.95
C VAL A 43 -2.15 32.87 -28.82
N GLU A 44 -2.40 34.17 -28.63
CA GLU A 44 -3.38 34.91 -29.43
C GLU A 44 -2.95 35.03 -30.91
N ASP A 45 -1.68 35.36 -31.18
CA ASP A 45 -1.11 35.48 -32.52
C ASP A 45 -1.12 34.16 -33.31
N THR A 46 -1.23 33.02 -32.61
CA THR A 46 -1.27 31.68 -33.19
C THR A 46 -2.66 31.04 -33.12
N ASN A 47 -3.71 31.84 -32.89
CA ASN A 47 -5.11 31.40 -32.80
C ASN A 47 -5.37 30.34 -31.70
N GLY A 48 -4.57 30.36 -30.64
CA GLY A 48 -4.76 29.49 -29.49
C GLY A 48 -5.78 30.05 -28.50
N SER A 49 -6.59 29.16 -27.93
CA SER A 49 -7.50 29.49 -26.83
C SER A 49 -6.91 28.98 -25.52
N LEU A 50 -6.55 29.88 -24.60
CA LEU A 50 -6.13 29.47 -23.26
C LEU A 50 -7.34 28.90 -22.52
N ILE A 51 -7.25 27.63 -22.17
CA ILE A 51 -8.32 26.93 -21.47
C ILE A 51 -8.10 27.02 -19.96
N LYS A 52 -6.89 26.67 -19.51
CA LYS A 52 -6.60 26.54 -18.08
C LYS A 52 -5.21 27.04 -17.75
N SER A 53 -5.09 27.70 -16.59
CA SER A 53 -3.81 28.10 -16.01
C SER A 53 -3.69 27.49 -14.61
N MET A 54 -2.59 26.78 -14.37
CA MET A 54 -2.33 26.01 -13.14
C MET A 54 -1.22 26.64 -12.29
N GLY A 55 -1.14 27.98 -12.28
CA GLY A 55 -0.04 28.70 -11.65
C GLY A 55 1.19 28.74 -12.54
N ASP A 56 1.93 27.64 -12.61
CA ASP A 56 3.18 27.48 -13.37
C ASP A 56 3.02 26.72 -14.69
N GLY A 57 1.81 26.29 -15.01
CA GLY A 57 1.48 25.62 -16.26
C GLY A 57 0.23 26.15 -16.97
N TRP A 58 0.12 25.80 -18.25
CA TRP A 58 -0.95 26.23 -19.15
C TRP A 58 -1.43 25.08 -20.03
N ILE A 59 -2.74 25.05 -20.28
CA ILE A 59 -3.36 24.21 -21.29
C ILE A 59 -3.99 25.15 -22.33
N VAL A 60 -3.53 25.01 -23.57
CA VAL A 60 -3.99 25.82 -24.71
C VAL A 60 -4.57 24.89 -25.77
N GLU A 61 -5.70 25.30 -26.33
CA GLU A 61 -6.39 24.58 -27.39
C GLU A 61 -6.18 25.26 -28.75
N PHE A 62 -5.97 24.45 -29.79
CA PHE A 62 -5.81 24.88 -31.18
C PHE A 62 -6.71 24.07 -32.12
N GLN A 63 -7.19 24.72 -33.17
CA GLN A 63 -7.96 24.05 -34.22
C GLN A 63 -7.07 23.18 -35.12
N SER A 64 -5.76 23.46 -35.20
CA SER A 64 -4.82 22.69 -36.01
C SER A 64 -3.49 22.37 -35.30
N PRO A 65 -2.82 21.25 -35.65
CA PRO A 65 -1.48 20.93 -35.17
C PRO A 65 -0.41 21.94 -35.58
N SER A 66 -0.55 22.57 -36.75
CA SER A 66 0.40 23.59 -37.24
C SER A 66 0.38 24.87 -36.40
N GLU A 67 -0.80 25.33 -35.99
CA GLU A 67 -0.94 26.47 -35.07
C GLU A 67 -0.28 26.15 -33.70
N ALA A 68 -0.53 24.96 -33.17
CA ALA A 68 0.10 24.50 -31.93
C ALA A 68 1.62 24.40 -32.05
N ALA A 69 2.15 23.95 -33.19
CA ALA A 69 3.59 23.89 -33.45
C ALA A 69 4.22 25.29 -33.52
N ALA A 70 3.61 26.20 -34.26
CA ALA A 70 4.05 27.59 -34.35
C ALA A 70 4.06 28.26 -32.96
N CYS A 71 3.00 28.08 -32.17
CA CYS A 71 2.92 28.58 -30.80
C CYS A 71 4.04 28.01 -29.93
N ALA A 72 4.20 26.68 -29.90
CA ALA A 72 5.17 26.03 -29.04
C ALA A 72 6.61 26.46 -29.35
N ILE A 73 6.95 26.57 -30.64
CA ILE A 73 8.27 27.00 -31.11
C ILE A 73 8.50 28.48 -30.78
N ALA A 74 7.51 29.34 -31.01
CA ALA A 74 7.61 30.77 -30.71
C ALA A 74 7.79 31.01 -29.20
N VAL A 75 7.00 30.34 -28.36
CA VAL A 75 7.14 30.39 -26.89
C VAL A 75 8.51 29.88 -26.43
N GLN A 76 9.03 28.80 -27.05
CA GLN A 76 10.36 28.32 -26.69
C GLN A 76 11.49 29.24 -27.17
N SER A 77 11.30 29.97 -28.25
CA SER A 77 12.31 30.85 -28.85
C SER A 77 12.26 32.29 -28.32
N ALA A 78 11.17 32.68 -27.66
CA ALA A 78 11.00 34.02 -27.11
C ALA A 78 12.03 34.33 -26.01
N HIS A 79 12.39 35.62 -25.90
CA HIS A 79 13.23 36.08 -24.81
C HIS A 79 12.50 35.90 -23.48
N LYS A 80 13.15 35.21 -22.55
CA LYS A 80 12.63 34.90 -21.23
C LYS A 80 13.75 34.95 -20.19
N PRO A 81 13.46 35.28 -18.92
CA PRO A 81 14.45 35.22 -17.85
C PRO A 81 15.12 33.85 -17.75
N ASP A 82 16.41 33.81 -17.40
CA ASP A 82 17.21 32.56 -17.38
C ASP A 82 16.64 31.44 -16.50
N HIS A 83 15.84 31.81 -15.49
CA HIS A 83 15.18 30.89 -14.57
C HIS A 83 13.83 30.36 -15.11
N ILE A 84 13.25 30.96 -16.14
CA ILE A 84 12.00 30.49 -16.77
C ILE A 84 12.36 29.56 -17.92
N LYS A 85 12.30 28.25 -17.64
CA LYS A 85 12.49 27.21 -18.65
C LYS A 85 11.24 26.36 -18.76
N LEU A 86 10.70 26.29 -19.98
CA LEU A 86 9.45 25.61 -20.26
C LEU A 86 9.66 24.20 -20.77
N ARG A 87 8.73 23.32 -20.45
CA ARG A 87 8.51 22.06 -21.16
C ARG A 87 7.17 22.13 -21.84
N ILE A 88 7.06 21.57 -23.05
CA ILE A 88 5.83 21.63 -23.83
C ILE A 88 5.55 20.25 -24.44
N GLY A 89 4.30 19.81 -24.36
CA GLY A 89 3.77 18.61 -25.00
C GLY A 89 2.54 18.94 -25.85
N VAL A 90 2.44 18.34 -27.03
CA VAL A 90 1.35 18.57 -27.99
C VAL A 90 0.74 17.25 -28.47
N HIS A 91 -0.58 17.14 -28.35
CA HIS A 91 -1.36 15.99 -28.84
C HIS A 91 -2.69 16.41 -29.46
N THR A 92 -3.11 15.67 -30.48
CA THR A 92 -4.39 15.85 -31.17
C THR A 92 -5.28 14.66 -30.81
N GLY A 93 -6.38 14.94 -30.11
CA GLY A 93 -7.24 13.90 -29.56
C GLY A 93 -8.63 14.41 -29.23
N GLU A 94 -9.53 13.48 -28.90
CA GLU A 94 -10.90 13.84 -28.51
C GLU A 94 -10.91 14.55 -27.15
N VAL A 95 -11.67 15.63 -27.10
CA VAL A 95 -11.92 16.44 -25.92
C VAL A 95 -13.43 16.69 -25.77
N VAL A 96 -13.91 16.67 -24.54
CA VAL A 96 -15.27 16.93 -24.10
C VAL A 96 -15.28 18.27 -23.37
N SER A 97 -16.13 19.19 -23.83
CA SER A 97 -16.36 20.47 -23.13
C SER A 97 -17.50 20.34 -22.12
N ASP A 98 -17.28 20.86 -20.92
CA ASP A 98 -18.26 20.99 -19.84
C ASP A 98 -18.11 22.35 -19.15
N GLY A 99 -18.98 23.31 -19.49
CA GLY A 99 -18.84 24.70 -19.04
C GLY A 99 -17.56 25.36 -19.56
N ASP A 100 -16.79 25.97 -18.66
CA ASP A 100 -15.49 26.61 -18.95
C ASP A 100 -14.29 25.63 -18.91
N ASP A 101 -14.52 24.34 -18.62
CA ASP A 101 -13.47 23.31 -18.53
C ASP A 101 -13.55 22.31 -19.70
N ILE A 102 -12.42 21.69 -20.02
CA ILE A 102 -12.31 20.63 -21.04
C ILE A 102 -11.64 19.38 -20.48
N PHE A 103 -12.07 18.21 -20.94
CA PHE A 103 -11.61 16.90 -20.47
C PHE A 103 -11.42 15.93 -21.64
N GLY A 104 -10.43 15.04 -21.61
CA GLY A 104 -10.31 14.00 -22.64
C GLY A 104 -8.92 13.40 -22.75
N ASP A 105 -8.81 12.30 -23.50
CA ASP A 105 -7.54 11.63 -23.80
C ASP A 105 -6.54 12.61 -24.45
N GLY A 106 -7.05 13.56 -25.23
CA GLY A 106 -6.32 14.69 -25.80
C GLY A 106 -5.37 15.39 -24.81
N ILE A 107 -5.90 15.73 -23.63
CA ILE A 107 -5.20 16.49 -22.60
C ILE A 107 -4.22 15.61 -21.83
N ASN A 108 -4.63 14.38 -21.51
CA ASN A 108 -3.80 13.44 -20.75
C ASN A 108 -2.51 13.09 -21.49
N VAL A 109 -2.60 12.82 -22.80
CA VAL A 109 -1.43 12.53 -23.63
C VAL A 109 -0.55 13.78 -23.77
N ALA A 110 -1.13 14.97 -24.00
CA ALA A 110 -0.38 16.22 -24.11
C ALA A 110 0.41 16.53 -22.82
N ALA A 111 -0.22 16.39 -21.65
CA ALA A 111 0.44 16.56 -20.36
C ALA A 111 1.55 15.51 -20.12
N ARG A 112 1.37 14.27 -20.61
CA ARG A 112 2.40 13.24 -20.50
C ARG A 112 3.61 13.51 -21.38
N LEU A 113 3.37 14.03 -22.58
CA LEU A 113 4.43 14.49 -23.48
C LEU A 113 5.17 15.69 -22.88
N GLU A 114 4.46 16.64 -22.27
CA GLU A 114 5.09 17.76 -21.55
C GLU A 114 6.05 17.25 -20.46
N ALA A 115 5.58 16.31 -19.63
CA ALA A 115 6.39 15.75 -18.56
C ALA A 115 7.67 15.05 -19.04
N LEU A 116 7.66 14.48 -20.25
CA LEU A 116 8.81 13.82 -20.89
C LEU A 116 9.78 14.80 -21.57
N ALA A 117 9.35 16.03 -21.82
CA ALA A 117 10.17 17.05 -22.45
C ALA A 117 11.28 17.50 -21.47
N LYS A 118 12.47 17.82 -21.99
CA LYS A 118 13.51 18.51 -21.23
C LYS A 118 13.23 20.02 -21.23
N PRO A 119 13.82 20.78 -20.29
CA PRO A 119 13.69 22.23 -20.30
C PRO A 119 14.13 22.80 -21.67
N GLY A 120 13.25 23.55 -22.34
CA GLY A 120 13.46 24.10 -23.68
C GLY A 120 12.97 23.21 -24.84
N GLN A 121 12.41 22.02 -24.58
CA GLN A 121 11.91 21.11 -25.62
C GLN A 121 10.40 21.23 -25.85
N VAL A 122 10.00 20.83 -27.05
CA VAL A 122 8.60 20.56 -27.42
C VAL A 122 8.50 19.12 -27.89
N LEU A 123 7.57 18.36 -27.33
CA LEU A 123 7.28 16.98 -27.75
C LEU A 123 5.92 16.87 -28.43
N PHE A 124 5.88 16.23 -29.58
CA PHE A 124 4.67 15.95 -30.36
C PHE A 124 4.38 14.46 -30.35
N SER A 125 3.11 14.11 -30.23
CA SER A 125 2.64 12.77 -30.60
C SER A 125 2.74 12.56 -32.11
N ASP A 126 2.83 11.31 -32.54
CA ASP A 126 2.74 10.91 -33.95
C ASP A 126 1.44 11.38 -34.61
N THR A 127 0.30 11.32 -33.92
CA THR A 127 -0.99 11.83 -34.45
C THR A 127 -0.94 13.31 -34.80
N SER A 128 -0.29 14.14 -33.97
CA SER A 128 -0.13 15.57 -34.23
C SER A 128 0.94 15.84 -35.27
N HIS A 129 2.09 15.17 -35.17
CA HIS A 129 3.22 15.37 -36.08
C HIS A 129 2.90 14.95 -37.51
N ASN A 130 2.26 13.79 -37.69
CA ASN A 130 1.86 13.28 -39.01
C ASN A 130 0.80 14.16 -39.70
N SER A 131 0.18 15.07 -38.95
CA SER A 131 -0.82 16.02 -39.44
C SER A 131 -0.24 17.41 -39.74
N LEU A 132 1.07 17.61 -39.52
CA LEU A 132 1.80 18.83 -39.91
C LEU A 132 2.10 18.82 -41.42
N ASP A 133 2.34 20.01 -41.98
CA ASP A 133 2.90 20.11 -43.33
C ASP A 133 4.36 19.61 -43.37
N ARG A 134 4.89 19.36 -44.58
CA ARG A 134 6.24 18.80 -44.73
C ARG A 134 7.36 19.70 -44.21
N ASN A 135 7.16 21.01 -44.21
CA ASN A 135 8.17 21.97 -43.77
C ASN A 135 8.23 21.99 -42.24
N ASP A 136 7.07 22.07 -41.59
CA ASP A 136 6.93 22.07 -40.14
C ASP A 136 7.32 20.71 -39.54
N ALA A 137 6.90 19.61 -40.16
CA ALA A 137 7.27 18.27 -39.73
C ALA A 137 8.79 18.04 -39.74
N GLY A 138 9.51 18.69 -40.68
CA GLY A 138 10.96 18.59 -40.82
C GLY A 138 11.78 19.26 -39.71
N LEU A 139 11.13 20.07 -38.86
CA LEU A 139 11.73 20.72 -37.69
C LEU A 139 11.89 19.77 -36.50
N PHE A 140 11.22 18.63 -36.51
CA PHE A 140 11.22 17.65 -35.43
C PHE A 140 12.05 16.41 -35.82
N ASP A 141 12.73 15.81 -34.84
CA ASP A 141 13.36 14.49 -34.96
C ASP A 141 12.70 13.49 -34.01
N GLY A 142 12.57 12.23 -34.43
CA GLY A 142 12.02 11.18 -33.57
C GLY A 142 11.18 10.16 -34.34
N GLY A 143 10.05 9.78 -33.75
CA GLY A 143 9.16 8.73 -34.27
C GLY A 143 9.36 7.37 -33.60
N GLU A 144 10.21 7.29 -32.56
CA GLU A 144 10.34 6.08 -31.74
C GLU A 144 9.01 5.83 -30.99
N GLN A 145 8.41 4.67 -31.24
CA GLN A 145 7.18 4.24 -30.59
C GLN A 145 7.46 3.91 -29.13
N THR A 146 6.84 4.66 -28.22
CA THR A 146 7.03 4.51 -26.77
C THR A 146 5.68 4.26 -26.11
N GLU A 147 5.65 3.35 -25.14
CA GLU A 147 4.51 3.20 -24.25
C GLU A 147 4.54 4.32 -23.20
N LEU A 148 3.57 5.22 -23.25
CA LEU A 148 3.45 6.28 -22.25
C LEU A 148 2.83 5.70 -20.98
N LYS A 149 3.32 6.11 -19.80
CA LYS A 149 2.80 5.63 -18.51
C LYS A 149 1.27 5.84 -18.43
N ASN A 150 0.51 4.75 -18.29
CA ASN A 150 -0.96 4.67 -18.22
C ASN A 150 -1.69 4.92 -19.57
N ILE A 151 -1.03 4.70 -20.71
CA ILE A 151 -1.64 4.73 -22.03
C ILE A 151 -1.32 3.40 -22.73
N THR A 152 -2.35 2.58 -22.96
CA THR A 152 -2.22 1.21 -23.51
C THR A 152 -1.73 1.18 -24.97
N ARG A 153 -1.77 2.32 -25.67
CA ARG A 153 -1.28 2.45 -27.05
C ARG A 153 0.16 2.96 -27.08
N HIS A 154 0.95 2.43 -27.99
CA HIS A 154 2.24 3.04 -28.34
C HIS A 154 1.98 4.39 -29.03
N VAL A 155 2.72 5.41 -28.59
CA VAL A 155 2.70 6.75 -29.17
C VAL A 155 4.10 7.05 -29.68
N GLY A 156 4.22 7.41 -30.96
CA GLY A 156 5.47 7.91 -31.52
C GLY A 156 5.76 9.31 -30.97
N ILE A 157 6.98 9.54 -30.48
CA ILE A 157 7.37 10.84 -29.92
C ILE A 157 8.30 11.58 -30.90
N TRP A 158 7.93 12.81 -31.25
CA TRP A 158 8.69 13.71 -32.10
C TRP A 158 9.18 14.92 -31.30
N CYS A 159 10.45 15.27 -31.43
CA CYS A 159 11.14 16.22 -30.56
C CYS A 159 11.61 17.45 -31.33
N TRP A 160 11.34 18.64 -30.78
CA TRP A 160 11.97 19.90 -31.18
C TRP A 160 12.76 20.50 -30.01
N PRO A 161 13.93 21.14 -30.24
CA PRO A 161 14.56 21.33 -31.55
C PRO A 161 15.19 20.05 -32.11
N LYS A 162 15.41 20.04 -33.42
CA LYS A 162 16.07 18.96 -34.16
C LYS A 162 17.41 18.56 -33.51
N GLY A 163 17.73 17.26 -33.48
CA GLY A 163 18.91 16.72 -32.82
C GLY A 163 18.79 16.53 -31.31
N THR A 164 17.64 16.84 -30.72
CA THR A 164 17.38 16.59 -29.29
C THR A 164 16.55 15.32 -29.09
N LYS A 165 16.75 14.63 -27.95
CA LYS A 165 16.00 13.43 -27.58
C LYS A 165 15.15 13.68 -26.34
N ALA A 166 13.92 13.18 -26.34
CA ALA A 166 13.03 13.16 -25.19
C ALA A 166 13.70 12.49 -23.98
N ASN A 167 13.28 12.85 -22.77
CA ASN A 167 13.72 12.18 -21.56
C ASN A 167 12.87 10.91 -21.33
N LEU A 168 13.17 9.85 -22.09
CA LEU A 168 12.51 8.54 -21.95
C LEU A 168 12.87 7.82 -20.64
N ALA A 169 13.86 8.32 -19.89
CA ALA A 169 14.08 7.93 -18.51
C ALA A 169 12.95 8.55 -17.67
N ILE A 170 11.86 7.79 -17.52
CA ILE A 170 10.72 8.06 -16.66
C ILE A 170 11.22 8.65 -15.33
N LYS A 171 11.08 9.97 -15.13
CA LYS A 171 10.93 10.49 -13.78
C LYS A 171 9.48 10.24 -13.43
N ALA A 172 9.23 9.13 -12.74
CA ALA A 172 7.97 8.92 -12.07
C ALA A 172 7.65 10.20 -11.29
N ASP A 173 6.42 10.72 -11.40
CA ASP A 173 5.92 11.61 -10.37
C ASP A 173 6.16 10.88 -9.05
N VAL A 174 7.07 11.43 -8.24
CA VAL A 174 7.53 10.79 -7.00
C VAL A 174 6.46 10.94 -5.91
N ARG A 175 5.43 11.75 -6.18
CA ARG A 175 4.29 11.90 -5.30
C ARG A 175 3.48 10.60 -5.25
N PRO A 176 3.05 10.16 -4.07
CA PRO A 176 2.05 9.10 -3.94
C PRO A 176 0.81 9.43 -4.77
N GLY A 177 0.27 8.42 -5.45
CA GLY A 177 -0.97 8.54 -6.21
C GLY A 177 -2.16 8.00 -5.44
N ILE A 178 -3.29 8.71 -5.47
CA ILE A 178 -4.58 8.26 -4.95
C ILE A 178 -5.67 8.37 -6.02
N ALA A 179 -6.53 7.35 -6.13
CA ALA A 179 -7.80 7.45 -6.82
C ALA A 179 -8.95 7.36 -5.83
N VAL A 180 -10.01 8.14 -6.04
CA VAL A 180 -11.26 8.02 -5.28
C VAL A 180 -12.30 7.42 -6.21
N LEU A 181 -12.71 6.19 -5.94
CA LEU A 181 -13.75 5.50 -6.70
C LEU A 181 -15.14 6.04 -6.35
N PRO A 182 -16.10 6.00 -7.30
CA PRO A 182 -17.48 6.34 -7.03
C PRO A 182 -18.01 5.56 -5.84
N PHE A 183 -18.56 6.25 -4.85
CA PHE A 183 -19.17 5.60 -3.71
C PHE A 183 -20.43 4.84 -4.16
N ASP A 184 -20.58 3.60 -3.69
CA ASP A 184 -21.72 2.77 -4.02
C ASP A 184 -23.00 3.28 -3.35
N ASN A 185 -24.07 3.45 -4.12
CA ASN A 185 -25.40 3.74 -3.59
C ASN A 185 -26.07 2.45 -3.08
N MET A 186 -26.05 2.23 -1.75
CA MET A 186 -26.71 1.09 -1.10
C MET A 186 -28.13 1.39 -0.63
N SER A 187 -28.74 2.50 -1.10
CA SER A 187 -30.07 2.95 -0.68
C SER A 187 -31.21 2.33 -1.51
N GLY A 188 -30.88 1.71 -2.66
CA GLY A 188 -31.85 1.07 -3.56
C GLY A 188 -32.69 2.03 -4.41
N ASP A 189 -32.45 3.34 -4.27
CA ASP A 189 -33.14 4.41 -5.00
C ASP A 189 -32.15 5.08 -5.97
N PRO A 190 -32.31 4.91 -7.30
CA PRO A 190 -31.45 5.52 -8.31
C PRO A 190 -31.48 7.05 -8.29
N GLU A 191 -32.52 7.67 -7.74
CA GLU A 191 -32.54 9.13 -7.59
C GLU A 191 -31.51 9.60 -6.56
N GLN A 192 -30.91 8.73 -5.75
CA GLN A 192 -29.92 9.12 -4.74
C GLN A 192 -28.46 8.93 -5.20
N GLU A 193 -28.28 8.52 -6.45
CA GLU A 193 -26.97 8.32 -7.07
C GLU A 193 -26.14 9.61 -7.11
N PHE A 194 -26.81 10.76 -7.34
CA PHE A 194 -26.15 12.07 -7.42
C PHE A 194 -25.46 12.45 -6.11
N PHE A 195 -25.96 11.98 -4.97
CA PHE A 195 -25.41 12.30 -3.66
C PHE A 195 -24.12 11.54 -3.39
N ALA A 196 -24.07 10.25 -3.75
CA ALA A 196 -22.85 9.45 -3.68
C ALA A 196 -21.78 9.97 -4.66
N ASP A 197 -22.20 10.40 -5.86
CA ASP A 197 -21.32 11.03 -6.84
C ASP A 197 -20.78 12.38 -6.34
N GLY A 198 -21.63 13.21 -5.73
CA GLY A 198 -21.23 14.51 -5.16
C GLY A 198 -20.19 14.38 -4.05
N ILE A 199 -20.38 13.46 -3.10
CA ILE A 199 -19.38 13.17 -2.07
C ILE A 199 -18.05 12.72 -2.69
N THR A 200 -18.11 11.85 -3.72
CA THR A 200 -16.91 11.38 -4.42
C THR A 200 -16.16 12.56 -5.04
N GLU A 201 -16.87 13.49 -5.68
CA GLU A 201 -16.30 14.69 -6.30
C GLU A 201 -15.67 15.65 -5.30
N ASP A 202 -16.34 15.91 -4.19
CA ASP A 202 -15.85 16.83 -3.17
C ASP A 202 -14.59 16.29 -2.50
N ILE A 203 -14.53 14.98 -2.24
CA ILE A 203 -13.32 14.35 -1.72
C ILE A 203 -12.16 14.46 -2.71
N ILE A 204 -12.39 14.24 -4.01
CA ILE A 204 -11.36 14.45 -5.05
C ILE A 204 -10.86 15.89 -5.03
N THR A 205 -11.78 16.85 -4.92
CA THR A 205 -11.50 18.29 -4.91
C THR A 205 -10.70 18.70 -3.69
N GLU A 206 -11.09 18.27 -2.49
CA GLU A 206 -10.38 18.58 -1.25
C GLU A 206 -9.01 17.89 -1.21
N LEU A 207 -8.90 16.62 -1.61
CA LEU A 207 -7.60 15.93 -1.68
C LEU A 207 -6.65 16.60 -2.67
N SER A 208 -7.16 17.19 -3.75
CA SER A 208 -6.36 17.88 -4.77
C SER A 208 -5.67 19.14 -4.23
N ARG A 209 -6.09 19.67 -3.06
CA ARG A 209 -5.42 20.79 -2.39
C ARG A 209 -4.05 20.39 -1.81
N PHE A 210 -3.82 19.10 -1.56
CA PHE A 210 -2.55 18.60 -1.05
C PHE A 210 -1.53 18.41 -2.18
N ARG A 211 -0.63 19.39 -2.35
CA ARG A 211 0.37 19.40 -3.43
C ARG A 211 1.32 18.21 -3.47
N TRP A 212 1.49 17.52 -2.34
CA TRP A 212 2.36 16.34 -2.19
C TRP A 212 1.69 15.04 -2.63
N LEU A 213 0.40 15.05 -2.94
CA LEU A 213 -0.42 13.90 -3.32
C LEU A 213 -0.89 14.08 -4.77
N MET A 214 -0.70 13.06 -5.61
CA MET A 214 -1.26 13.03 -6.97
C MET A 214 -2.66 12.42 -6.90
N VAL A 215 -3.70 13.20 -7.20
CA VAL A 215 -5.09 12.73 -7.19
C VAL A 215 -5.54 12.43 -8.61
N VAL A 216 -6.12 11.24 -8.83
CA VAL A 216 -6.69 10.86 -10.12
C VAL A 216 -7.96 11.64 -10.38
N ALA A 217 -8.06 12.16 -11.60
CA ALA A 217 -9.23 12.90 -12.04
C ALA A 217 -10.50 12.05 -11.98
N ARG A 218 -11.60 12.68 -11.55
CA ARG A 218 -12.94 12.10 -11.44
C ARG A 218 -13.31 11.15 -12.59
N ASN A 219 -13.19 11.58 -13.84
CA ASN A 219 -13.64 10.80 -14.99
C ASN A 219 -12.88 9.46 -15.16
N SER A 220 -11.62 9.40 -14.72
CA SER A 220 -10.83 8.16 -14.73
C SER A 220 -11.30 7.19 -13.65
N SER A 221 -11.63 7.69 -12.45
CA SER A 221 -12.21 6.86 -11.39
C SER A 221 -13.64 6.42 -11.71
N PHE A 222 -14.46 7.29 -12.29
CA PHE A 222 -15.86 7.02 -12.63
C PHE A 222 -16.03 5.99 -13.75
N ALA A 223 -14.98 5.68 -14.51
CA ALA A 223 -14.97 4.56 -15.44
C ALA A 223 -15.14 3.20 -14.75
N TYR A 224 -14.92 3.12 -13.44
CA TYR A 224 -15.10 1.93 -12.61
C TYR A 224 -16.49 1.85 -11.94
N LYS A 225 -17.36 2.85 -12.15
CA LYS A 225 -18.70 2.86 -11.57
C LYS A 225 -19.50 1.62 -11.97
N GLY A 226 -20.06 0.92 -10.98
CA GLY A 226 -20.85 -0.29 -11.17
C GLY A 226 -20.07 -1.50 -11.67
N LYS A 227 -18.72 -1.45 -11.67
CA LYS A 227 -17.87 -2.59 -12.00
C LYS A 227 -17.31 -3.21 -10.72
N SER A 228 -17.57 -4.49 -10.53
CA SER A 228 -16.84 -5.28 -9.52
C SER A 228 -15.44 -5.58 -10.07
N THR A 229 -14.44 -4.79 -9.71
CA THR A 229 -13.05 -4.94 -10.16
C THR A 229 -12.12 -5.08 -8.96
N ASP A 230 -11.09 -5.91 -9.07
CA ASP A 230 -10.06 -5.99 -8.03
C ASP A 230 -9.34 -4.64 -7.89
N ILE A 231 -9.26 -4.13 -6.67
CA ILE A 231 -8.68 -2.81 -6.39
C ILE A 231 -7.20 -2.71 -6.80
N ARG A 232 -6.50 -3.84 -6.88
CA ARG A 232 -5.11 -3.93 -7.35
C ARG A 232 -5.04 -3.65 -8.85
N ASP A 233 -6.03 -4.10 -9.61
CA ASP A 233 -6.13 -3.84 -11.04
C ASP A 233 -6.55 -2.39 -11.30
N VAL A 234 -7.49 -1.85 -10.50
CA VAL A 234 -7.81 -0.41 -10.50
C VAL A 234 -6.55 0.43 -10.26
N GLY A 235 -5.75 0.09 -9.25
CA GLY A 235 -4.50 0.79 -8.95
C GLY A 235 -3.48 0.72 -10.08
N ARG A 236 -3.39 -0.42 -10.76
CA ARG A 236 -2.50 -0.63 -11.91
C ARG A 236 -2.94 0.19 -13.12
N ASP A 237 -4.23 0.14 -13.45
CA ASP A 237 -4.81 0.83 -14.59
C ASP A 237 -4.71 2.36 -14.43
N LEU A 238 -5.03 2.86 -13.23
CA LEU A 238 -4.98 4.28 -12.91
C LEU A 238 -3.55 4.75 -12.53
N GLY A 239 -2.62 3.82 -12.31
CA GLY A 239 -1.24 4.07 -11.91
C GLY A 239 -1.12 4.78 -10.56
N VAL A 240 -1.99 4.42 -9.61
CA VAL A 240 -2.03 4.95 -8.24
C VAL A 240 -1.65 3.89 -7.22
N ARG A 241 -1.07 4.35 -6.11
CA ARG A 241 -0.69 3.50 -4.99
C ARG A 241 -1.84 3.29 -4.01
N TYR A 242 -2.74 4.25 -3.94
CA TYR A 242 -3.85 4.25 -3.00
C TYR A 242 -5.17 4.35 -3.76
N VAL A 243 -6.17 3.63 -3.28
CA VAL A 243 -7.55 3.81 -3.73
C VAL A 243 -8.43 4.03 -2.50
N LEU A 244 -9.25 5.08 -2.56
CA LEU A 244 -10.37 5.30 -1.66
C LEU A 244 -11.62 4.76 -2.33
N GLU A 245 -12.34 3.88 -1.66
CA GLU A 245 -13.67 3.43 -2.06
C GLU A 245 -14.63 3.50 -0.87
N GLY A 246 -15.92 3.44 -1.14
CA GLY A 246 -16.90 3.57 -0.09
C GLY A 246 -18.33 3.34 -0.55
N SER A 247 -19.26 3.50 0.38
CA SER A 247 -20.68 3.32 0.12
C SER A 247 -21.51 4.32 0.90
N VAL A 248 -22.66 4.68 0.35
CA VAL A 248 -23.64 5.56 0.97
C VAL A 248 -24.95 4.80 1.09
N ARG A 249 -25.54 4.81 2.28
CA ARG A 249 -26.85 4.23 2.56
C ARG A 249 -27.74 5.25 3.24
N ARG A 250 -28.89 5.51 2.64
CA ARG A 250 -29.95 6.36 3.19
C ARG A 250 -31.14 5.51 3.63
N SER A 251 -31.69 5.85 4.78
CA SER A 251 -32.94 5.29 5.29
C SER A 251 -33.77 6.41 5.94
N GLY A 252 -34.78 6.89 5.21
CA GLY A 252 -35.59 8.04 5.63
C GLY A 252 -34.73 9.30 5.75
N GLN A 253 -34.62 9.84 6.97
CA GLN A 253 -33.79 11.00 7.30
C GLN A 253 -32.36 10.64 7.73
N ARG A 254 -32.00 9.35 7.85
CA ARG A 254 -30.64 8.96 8.26
C ARG A 254 -29.80 8.61 7.06
N VAL A 255 -28.57 9.09 7.05
CA VAL A 255 -27.55 8.77 6.06
C VAL A 255 -26.37 8.13 6.77
N ARG A 256 -25.88 7.03 6.22
CA ARG A 256 -24.66 6.36 6.64
C ARG A 256 -23.69 6.31 5.48
N ILE A 257 -22.46 6.73 5.72
CA ILE A 257 -21.39 6.71 4.75
C ILE A 257 -20.26 5.85 5.31
N THR A 258 -19.70 4.97 4.50
CA THR A 258 -18.53 4.16 4.84
C THR A 258 -17.44 4.44 3.83
N GLY A 259 -16.22 4.71 4.29
CA GLY A 259 -15.07 4.91 3.42
C GLY A 259 -13.91 4.01 3.83
N GLN A 260 -13.10 3.58 2.87
CA GLN A 260 -11.90 2.81 3.12
C GLN A 260 -10.78 3.14 2.14
N LEU A 261 -9.58 3.35 2.69
CA LEU A 261 -8.35 3.62 1.96
C LEU A 261 -7.54 2.33 1.84
N ILE A 262 -7.19 1.96 0.62
CA ILE A 262 -6.56 0.68 0.30
C ILE A 262 -5.23 0.92 -0.41
N ASP A 263 -4.19 0.18 -0.03
CA ASP A 263 -2.93 0.08 -0.75
C ASP A 263 -3.08 -0.90 -1.92
N THR A 264 -2.88 -0.42 -3.14
CA THR A 264 -3.12 -1.18 -4.37
C THR A 264 -2.04 -2.20 -4.69
N GLU A 265 -0.86 -2.15 -4.05
CA GLU A 265 0.21 -3.14 -4.29
C GLU A 265 -0.08 -4.47 -3.60
N ASN A 266 -0.60 -4.42 -2.37
CA ASN A 266 -0.84 -5.59 -1.54
C ASN A 266 -2.30 -5.80 -1.15
N GLY A 267 -3.20 -4.87 -1.51
CA GLY A 267 -4.62 -4.92 -1.20
C GLY A 267 -4.95 -4.63 0.28
N SER A 268 -4.02 -4.07 1.06
CA SER A 268 -4.23 -3.83 2.48
C SER A 268 -5.07 -2.58 2.75
N HIS A 269 -6.00 -2.67 3.70
CA HIS A 269 -6.81 -1.53 4.16
C HIS A 269 -5.99 -0.70 5.17
N LEU A 270 -5.58 0.48 4.73
CA LEU A 270 -4.82 1.44 5.54
C LEU A 270 -5.71 2.20 6.51
N TRP A 271 -6.94 2.47 6.11
CA TRP A 271 -7.95 3.15 6.92
C TRP A 271 -9.34 2.69 6.49
N ALA A 272 -10.27 2.63 7.44
CA ALA A 272 -11.68 2.45 7.17
C ALA A 272 -12.49 3.08 8.31
N ASP A 273 -13.53 3.83 7.98
CA ASP A 273 -14.40 4.44 8.98
C ASP A 273 -15.85 4.58 8.48
N ARG A 274 -16.74 4.94 9.41
CA ARG A 274 -18.16 5.16 9.15
C ARG A 274 -18.64 6.49 9.74
N PHE A 275 -19.49 7.16 8.99
CA PHE A 275 -20.10 8.43 9.35
C PHE A 275 -21.62 8.28 9.33
N ASP A 276 -22.28 8.74 10.39
CA ASP A 276 -23.74 8.70 10.52
C ASP A 276 -24.27 10.13 10.66
N GLY A 277 -25.27 10.51 9.86
CA GLY A 277 -25.85 11.86 9.83
C GLY A 277 -27.37 11.89 9.65
N VAL A 278 -27.96 13.08 9.81
CA VAL A 278 -29.40 13.35 9.66
C VAL A 278 -29.62 14.37 8.53
N LEU A 279 -30.62 14.15 7.68
CA LEU A 279 -30.93 14.85 6.42
C LEU A 279 -31.58 16.24 6.57
N ASP A 280 -31.34 16.95 7.68
CA ASP A 280 -31.91 18.29 7.84
C ASP A 280 -31.22 19.32 6.92
N ASP A 281 -29.92 19.15 6.66
CA ASP A 281 -29.20 19.79 5.55
C ASP A 281 -28.24 18.77 4.90
N ILE A 282 -28.54 18.42 3.65
CA ILE A 282 -27.78 17.41 2.89
C ILE A 282 -26.40 17.94 2.46
N PHE A 283 -26.27 19.26 2.26
CA PHE A 283 -25.02 19.89 1.84
C PHE A 283 -24.08 20.04 3.04
N ASP A 284 -24.58 20.42 4.22
CA ASP A 284 -23.76 20.44 5.45
C ASP A 284 -23.23 19.06 5.79
N LEU A 285 -24.02 18.00 5.59
CA LEU A 285 -23.57 16.63 5.81
C LEU A 285 -22.51 16.21 4.78
N GLN A 286 -22.67 16.61 3.52
CA GLN A 286 -21.72 16.35 2.45
C GLN A 286 -20.38 17.06 2.71
N ASP A 287 -20.41 18.32 3.11
CA ASP A 287 -19.23 19.11 3.47
C ASP A 287 -18.51 18.52 4.68
N GLN A 288 -19.26 18.22 5.75
CA GLN A 288 -18.70 17.62 6.97
C GLN A 288 -18.04 16.25 6.70
N VAL A 289 -18.70 15.39 5.91
CA VAL A 289 -18.16 14.07 5.58
C VAL A 289 -16.93 14.20 4.70
N THR A 290 -16.95 15.11 3.74
CA THR A 290 -15.78 15.39 2.90
C THR A 290 -14.61 15.83 3.78
N GLU A 291 -14.82 16.79 4.69
CA GLU A 291 -13.78 17.27 5.61
C GLU A 291 -13.27 16.15 6.52
N ASP A 292 -14.14 15.34 7.10
CA ASP A 292 -13.78 14.24 8.00
C ASP A 292 -12.98 13.15 7.27
N VAL A 293 -13.46 12.74 6.08
CA VAL A 293 -12.80 11.73 5.24
C VAL A 293 -11.42 12.21 4.80
N VAL A 294 -11.31 13.46 4.35
CA VAL A 294 -10.03 14.05 3.94
C VAL A 294 -9.07 14.19 5.12
N THR A 295 -9.55 14.66 6.27
CA THR A 295 -8.79 14.80 7.52
C THR A 295 -8.28 13.46 8.04
N ALA A 296 -9.02 12.36 7.80
CA ALA A 296 -8.61 11.02 8.17
C ALA A 296 -7.65 10.36 7.15
N ILE A 297 -7.86 10.60 5.85
CA ILE A 297 -7.07 10.01 4.77
C ILE A 297 -5.68 10.63 4.66
N GLU A 298 -5.58 11.95 4.76
CA GLU A 298 -4.31 12.66 4.55
C GLU A 298 -3.20 12.16 5.49
N PRO A 299 -3.43 12.07 6.82
CA PRO A 299 -2.43 11.53 7.74
C PRO A 299 -2.15 10.05 7.49
N SER A 300 -3.16 9.28 7.08
CA SER A 300 -3.02 7.84 6.78
C SER A 300 -2.11 7.60 5.57
N VAL A 301 -2.30 8.36 4.48
CA VAL A 301 -1.43 8.31 3.30
C VAL A 301 -0.02 8.80 3.66
N ARG A 302 0.10 9.88 4.43
CA ARG A 302 1.40 10.44 4.84
C ARG A 302 2.16 9.48 5.73
N HIS A 303 1.45 8.80 6.62
CA HIS A 303 2.00 7.77 7.49
C HIS A 303 2.45 6.55 6.69
N ALA A 304 1.63 6.06 5.76
CA ALA A 304 2.00 4.98 4.86
C ALA A 304 3.25 5.32 4.03
N GLU A 305 3.34 6.55 3.51
CA GLU A 305 4.50 7.03 2.76
C GLU A 305 5.74 7.25 3.63
N THR A 306 5.56 7.71 4.87
CA THR A 306 6.64 7.84 5.85
C THR A 306 7.18 6.47 6.22
N ASN A 307 6.30 5.51 6.48
CA ASN A 307 6.67 4.12 6.74
C ASN A 307 7.35 3.51 5.52
N ARG A 308 6.86 3.74 4.30
CA ARG A 308 7.50 3.28 3.07
C ARG A 308 8.86 3.94 2.83
N ALA A 309 9.03 5.21 3.17
CA ALA A 309 10.29 5.92 3.07
C ALA A 309 11.30 5.44 4.12
N ARG A 310 10.84 5.10 5.34
CA ARG A 310 11.63 4.49 6.42
C ARG A 310 11.97 3.02 6.14
N ALA A 311 11.00 2.29 5.61
CA ALA A 311 11.09 0.91 5.17
C ALA A 311 11.64 0.79 3.74
N LYS A 312 12.28 1.85 3.19
CA LYS A 312 13.04 1.70 1.95
C LYS A 312 13.98 0.53 2.19
N PRO A 313 13.82 -0.58 1.42
CA PRO A 313 14.71 -1.70 1.55
C PRO A 313 16.12 -1.16 1.38
N THR A 314 17.04 -1.79 2.09
CA THR A 314 18.49 -1.67 1.91
C THR A 314 18.90 -1.03 0.57
N LYS A 315 19.84 -0.08 0.63
CA LYS A 315 20.39 0.53 -0.61
C LYS A 315 21.16 -0.49 -1.46
N ASP A 316 21.43 -1.68 -0.92
CA ASP A 316 22.06 -2.80 -1.61
C ASP A 316 20.97 -3.71 -2.24
N LEU A 317 20.82 -3.60 -3.56
CA LEU A 317 19.86 -4.40 -4.33
C LEU A 317 20.07 -5.91 -4.19
N GLN A 318 21.30 -6.37 -3.94
CA GLN A 318 21.58 -7.81 -3.75
C GLN A 318 21.11 -8.26 -2.36
N ALA A 319 21.28 -7.43 -1.33
CA ALA A 319 20.70 -7.70 -0.01
C ALA A 319 19.16 -7.75 -0.07
N TYR A 320 18.54 -6.88 -0.88
CA TYR A 320 17.11 -6.90 -1.12
C TYR A 320 16.65 -8.19 -1.83
N GLU A 321 17.33 -8.59 -2.91
CA GLU A 321 17.02 -9.84 -3.63
C GLU A 321 17.14 -11.08 -2.72
N LEU A 322 18.21 -11.15 -1.92
CA LEU A 322 18.42 -12.24 -0.95
C LEU A 322 17.29 -12.30 0.07
N TYR A 323 16.84 -11.15 0.57
CA TYR A 323 15.69 -11.06 1.48
C TYR A 323 14.39 -11.52 0.83
N LEU A 324 14.10 -11.10 -0.42
CA LEU A 324 12.90 -11.55 -1.14
C LEU A 324 12.90 -13.06 -1.35
N ARG A 325 14.05 -13.66 -1.68
CA ARG A 325 14.21 -15.11 -1.78
C ARG A 325 14.03 -15.80 -0.43
N ALA A 326 14.53 -15.20 0.66
CA ALA A 326 14.29 -15.73 2.00
C ALA A 326 12.79 -15.73 2.35
N LEU A 327 12.05 -14.66 2.00
CA LEU A 327 10.60 -14.59 2.16
C LEU A 327 9.86 -15.67 1.37
N SER A 328 10.27 -15.96 0.13
CA SER A 328 9.62 -17.03 -0.64
C SER A 328 9.77 -18.40 0.02
N HIS A 329 10.93 -18.70 0.60
CA HIS A 329 11.16 -19.93 1.35
C HIS A 329 10.42 -19.94 2.69
N PHE A 330 10.39 -18.81 3.39
CA PHE A 330 9.70 -18.65 4.67
C PHE A 330 8.22 -19.09 4.63
N HIS A 331 7.50 -18.79 3.54
CA HIS A 331 6.09 -19.14 3.40
C HIS A 331 5.82 -20.63 3.13
N LEU A 332 6.83 -21.41 2.76
CA LEU A 332 6.67 -22.85 2.45
C LEU A 332 6.58 -23.72 3.71
N LEU A 333 7.07 -23.23 4.85
CA LEU A 333 6.94 -23.87 6.18
C LEU A 333 7.50 -25.29 6.29
N THR A 334 8.44 -25.66 5.41
CA THR A 334 9.20 -26.91 5.49
C THR A 334 10.52 -26.70 6.26
N ASP A 335 11.10 -27.79 6.78
CA ASP A 335 12.40 -27.72 7.45
C ASP A 335 13.51 -27.21 6.53
N GLN A 336 13.58 -27.73 5.30
CA GLN A 336 14.60 -27.36 4.31
C GLN A 336 14.46 -25.91 3.86
N ASP A 337 13.24 -25.45 3.59
CA ASP A 337 12.99 -24.06 3.20
C ASP A 337 13.31 -23.10 4.35
N ASN A 338 13.03 -23.49 5.61
CA ASN A 338 13.41 -22.68 6.76
C ASN A 338 14.94 -22.57 6.91
N ILE A 339 15.70 -23.65 6.73
CA ILE A 339 17.17 -23.63 6.74
C ILE A 339 17.69 -22.69 5.63
N GLU A 340 17.14 -22.80 4.43
CA GLU A 340 17.55 -21.96 3.30
C GLU A 340 17.18 -20.48 3.52
N ALA A 341 16.01 -20.20 4.09
CA ALA A 341 15.61 -18.84 4.46
C ALA A 341 16.54 -18.24 5.52
N ILE A 342 16.98 -19.02 6.52
CA ILE A 342 17.97 -18.57 7.52
C ILE A 342 19.29 -18.21 6.82
N ARG A 343 19.76 -19.08 5.93
CA ARG A 343 21.00 -18.87 5.16
C ARG A 343 20.93 -17.60 4.30
N LEU A 344 19.84 -17.43 3.55
CA LEU A 344 19.62 -16.26 2.67
C LEU A 344 19.51 -14.96 3.46
N THR A 345 18.82 -14.98 4.60
CA THR A 345 18.67 -13.81 5.44
C THR A 345 20.01 -13.40 6.07
N LYS A 346 20.85 -14.36 6.45
CA LYS A 346 22.23 -14.08 6.89
C LYS A 346 23.09 -13.48 5.78
N LEU A 347 23.02 -14.01 4.56
CA LEU A 347 23.72 -13.41 3.43
C LEU A 347 23.24 -11.98 3.15
N ALA A 348 21.95 -11.69 3.33
CA ALA A 348 21.44 -10.33 3.21
C ALA A 348 22.05 -9.41 4.29
N LEU A 349 22.19 -9.90 5.52
CA LEU A 349 22.80 -9.15 6.64
C LEU A 349 24.33 -9.01 6.53
N ASP A 350 25.01 -9.96 5.90
CA ASP A 350 26.44 -9.84 5.59
C ASP A 350 26.70 -8.69 4.59
N ARG A 351 25.71 -8.38 3.74
CA ARG A 351 25.77 -7.28 2.76
C ARG A 351 25.32 -5.96 3.35
N ASP A 352 24.18 -5.95 4.03
CA ASP A 352 23.68 -4.79 4.75
C ASP A 352 23.41 -5.16 6.22
N PRO A 353 24.39 -4.92 7.11
CA PRO A 353 24.24 -5.18 8.53
C PRO A 353 23.16 -4.35 9.21
N GLU A 354 22.63 -3.29 8.59
CA GLU A 354 21.54 -2.47 9.16
C GLU A 354 20.15 -2.87 8.63
N TYR A 355 20.05 -3.93 7.81
CA TYR A 355 18.81 -4.30 7.16
C TYR A 355 17.78 -4.93 8.13
N ALA A 356 16.99 -4.06 8.78
CA ALA A 356 16.07 -4.42 9.85
C ALA A 356 15.04 -5.50 9.46
N SER A 357 14.48 -5.45 8.25
CA SER A 357 13.50 -6.46 7.81
C SER A 357 14.13 -7.85 7.69
N ALA A 358 15.37 -7.95 7.22
CA ALA A 358 16.12 -9.20 7.21
C ALA A 358 16.42 -9.67 8.65
N ALA A 359 16.90 -8.79 9.53
CA ALA A 359 17.13 -9.17 10.94
C ALA A 359 15.84 -9.65 11.63
N GLY A 360 14.70 -9.01 11.37
CA GLY A 360 13.40 -9.42 11.88
C GLY A 360 12.99 -10.81 11.37
N LEU A 361 13.12 -11.04 10.07
CA LEU A 361 12.83 -12.35 9.47
C LEU A 361 13.73 -13.45 10.05
N LEU A 362 15.03 -13.18 10.23
CA LEU A 362 15.97 -14.12 10.86
C LEU A 362 15.54 -14.49 12.28
N ALA A 363 15.13 -13.49 13.06
CA ALA A 363 14.64 -13.70 14.42
C ALA A 363 13.40 -14.60 14.44
N TRP A 364 12.48 -14.40 13.48
CA TRP A 364 11.24 -15.17 13.39
C TRP A 364 11.44 -16.59 12.86
N LEU A 365 12.32 -16.79 11.88
CA LEU A 365 12.66 -18.11 11.34
C LEU A 365 13.16 -19.06 12.42
N HIS A 366 13.99 -18.57 13.36
CA HIS A 366 14.44 -19.37 14.50
C HIS A 366 13.31 -19.69 15.49
N ILE A 367 12.34 -18.79 15.69
CA ILE A 367 11.15 -19.11 16.49
C ILE A 367 10.30 -20.17 15.81
N GLN A 368 10.10 -20.08 14.49
CA GLN A 368 9.36 -21.09 13.74
C GLN A 368 9.95 -22.49 13.91
N ARG A 369 11.29 -22.62 13.89
CA ARG A 369 11.96 -23.90 14.18
C ARG A 369 11.65 -24.39 15.59
N LEU A 370 11.78 -23.50 16.57
CA LEU A 370 11.55 -23.82 17.97
C LEU A 370 10.13 -24.32 18.24
N VAL A 371 9.11 -23.61 17.73
CA VAL A 371 7.69 -23.99 17.96
C VAL A 371 7.26 -25.23 17.15
N GLN A 372 8.04 -25.60 16.13
CA GLN A 372 7.85 -26.83 15.36
C GLN A 372 8.67 -28.02 15.93
N GLY A 373 9.49 -27.79 16.95
CA GLY A 373 10.36 -28.80 17.56
C GLY A 373 11.50 -29.26 16.64
N LEU A 374 11.94 -28.39 15.71
CA LEU A 374 13.04 -28.67 14.79
C LEU A 374 14.38 -28.31 15.43
N GLU A 375 15.42 -29.06 15.06
CA GLU A 375 16.79 -28.83 15.54
C GLU A 375 17.27 -27.39 15.28
N PRO A 376 17.96 -26.75 16.23
CA PRO A 376 18.52 -25.42 16.04
C PRO A 376 19.51 -25.37 14.86
N VAL A 377 19.44 -24.29 14.10
CA VAL A 377 20.45 -23.93 13.08
C VAL A 377 21.36 -22.87 13.67
N ASP A 378 22.68 -23.02 13.47
CA ASP A 378 23.71 -22.15 14.04
C ASP A 378 23.60 -22.02 15.57
N GLN A 379 23.59 -20.78 16.11
CA GLN A 379 23.39 -20.53 17.53
C GLN A 379 21.90 -20.52 17.93
N GLY A 380 20.98 -20.84 16.99
CA GLY A 380 19.56 -21.02 17.24
C GLY A 380 18.91 -19.86 18.00
N PRO A 381 18.32 -20.10 19.19
CA PRO A 381 17.72 -19.06 20.02
C PRO A 381 18.63 -17.84 20.30
N LYS A 382 19.95 -18.03 20.42
CA LYS A 382 20.87 -16.89 20.64
C LYS A 382 20.96 -15.99 19.42
N SER A 383 21.01 -16.56 18.22
CA SER A 383 20.94 -15.78 16.96
C SER A 383 19.65 -14.99 16.86
N ALA A 384 18.52 -15.62 17.25
CA ALA A 384 17.21 -14.99 17.21
C ALA A 384 17.12 -13.75 18.12
N VAL A 385 17.62 -13.87 19.36
CA VAL A 385 17.66 -12.74 20.31
C VAL A 385 18.58 -11.64 19.80
N ALA A 386 19.76 -11.97 19.28
CA ALA A 386 20.68 -10.98 18.74
C ALA A 386 20.08 -10.19 17.57
N ALA A 387 19.42 -10.89 16.64
CA ALA A 387 18.75 -10.26 15.50
C ALA A 387 17.55 -9.41 15.94
N ALA A 388 16.74 -9.90 16.90
CA ALA A 388 15.63 -9.14 17.46
C ALA A 388 16.10 -7.86 18.17
N GLU A 389 17.17 -7.95 18.95
CA GLU A 389 17.80 -6.81 19.61
C GLU A 389 18.30 -5.75 18.63
N GLN A 390 18.84 -6.17 17.49
CA GLN A 390 19.25 -5.26 16.42
C GLN A 390 18.04 -4.51 15.83
N VAL A 391 16.94 -5.21 15.55
CA VAL A 391 15.71 -4.60 15.02
C VAL A 391 15.15 -3.57 15.99
N LEU A 392 15.07 -3.90 17.28
CA LEU A 392 14.51 -3.00 18.30
C LEU A 392 15.37 -1.76 18.58
N ARG A 393 16.62 -1.72 18.09
CA ARG A 393 17.48 -0.51 18.13
C ARG A 393 17.46 0.28 16.83
N SER A 394 16.83 -0.24 15.78
CA SER A 394 16.85 0.36 14.45
C SER A 394 15.68 1.31 14.25
N ASP A 395 15.97 2.57 13.93
CA ASP A 395 14.97 3.57 13.52
C ASP A 395 14.36 3.27 12.14
N ARG A 396 14.93 2.31 11.41
CA ARG A 396 14.50 1.89 10.06
C ARG A 396 13.61 0.63 10.07
N ALA A 397 13.35 0.05 11.24
CA ALA A 397 12.50 -1.13 11.34
C ALA A 397 11.03 -0.77 11.08
N ASP A 398 10.41 -1.46 10.13
CA ASP A 398 8.96 -1.42 9.95
C ASP A 398 8.22 -2.21 11.05
N GLY A 399 6.92 -1.98 11.18
CA GLY A 399 6.07 -2.66 12.16
C GLY A 399 6.11 -4.19 12.11
N ILE A 400 6.30 -4.81 10.95
CA ILE A 400 6.36 -6.27 10.82
C ILE A 400 7.70 -6.80 11.36
N ALA A 401 8.81 -6.16 10.98
CA ALA A 401 10.14 -6.48 11.52
C ALA A 401 10.16 -6.32 13.05
N LYS A 402 9.59 -5.20 13.56
CA LYS A 402 9.41 -4.97 15.00
C LYS A 402 8.57 -6.06 15.65
N ALA A 403 7.48 -6.49 15.02
CA ALA A 403 6.61 -7.55 15.56
C ALA A 403 7.33 -8.91 15.62
N TYR A 404 8.10 -9.27 14.59
CA TYR A 404 8.96 -10.45 14.61
C TYR A 404 9.98 -10.40 15.74
N ALA A 405 10.69 -9.27 15.89
CA ALA A 405 11.64 -9.07 16.97
C ALA A 405 10.97 -9.14 18.35
N ALA A 406 9.85 -8.46 18.53
CA ALA A 406 9.07 -8.45 19.78
C ALA A 406 8.60 -9.84 20.17
N HIS A 407 8.16 -10.65 19.20
CA HIS A 407 7.78 -12.03 19.45
C HIS A 407 8.98 -12.87 19.91
N SER A 408 10.13 -12.75 19.24
CA SER A 408 11.35 -13.47 19.63
C SER A 408 11.85 -13.08 21.03
N ILE A 409 11.79 -11.79 21.38
CA ILE A 409 12.10 -11.31 22.74
C ILE A 409 11.10 -11.88 23.76
N SER A 410 9.80 -11.90 23.43
CA SER A 410 8.79 -12.46 24.32
C SER A 410 9.04 -13.93 24.65
N MET A 411 9.38 -14.72 23.63
CA MET A 411 9.54 -16.17 23.76
C MET A 411 10.90 -16.56 24.35
N LEU A 412 11.98 -15.90 23.96
CA LEU A 412 13.35 -16.34 24.30
C LEU A 412 14.00 -15.55 25.42
N ALA A 413 13.84 -14.23 25.41
CA ALA A 413 14.43 -13.34 26.43
C ALA A 413 13.48 -13.10 27.61
N GLN A 414 12.19 -13.44 27.47
CA GLN A 414 11.14 -13.26 28.47
C GLN A 414 10.94 -11.79 28.92
N ASP A 415 11.41 -10.81 28.14
CA ASP A 415 11.11 -9.39 28.36
C ASP A 415 9.77 -9.03 27.72
N LEU A 416 8.70 -9.49 28.36
CA LEU A 416 7.32 -9.34 27.88
C LEU A 416 6.88 -7.87 27.79
N SER A 417 7.43 -7.00 28.65
CA SER A 417 7.07 -5.58 28.71
C SER A 417 7.64 -4.82 27.52
N ARG A 418 8.91 -5.04 27.19
CA ARG A 418 9.55 -4.43 26.02
C ARG A 418 8.90 -4.93 24.73
N ALA A 419 8.63 -6.23 24.64
CA ALA A 419 7.91 -6.78 23.50
C ALA A 419 6.51 -6.17 23.32
N ARG A 420 5.74 -6.01 24.41
CA ARG A 420 4.42 -5.35 24.36
C ARG A 420 4.52 -3.92 23.85
N THR A 421 5.58 -3.19 24.19
CA THR A 421 5.80 -1.82 23.71
C THR A 421 6.03 -1.82 22.20
N ALA A 422 6.90 -2.70 21.70
CA ALA A 422 7.14 -2.85 20.27
C ALA A 422 5.89 -3.29 19.48
N PHE A 423 5.05 -4.18 20.03
CA PHE A 423 3.75 -4.52 19.40
C PHE A 423 2.79 -3.34 19.34
N LYS A 424 2.74 -2.51 20.38
CA LYS A 424 1.90 -1.29 20.38
C LYS A 424 2.36 -0.31 19.31
N GLU A 425 3.67 -0.12 19.17
CA GLU A 425 4.23 0.71 18.11
C GLU A 425 3.89 0.16 16.72
N ALA A 426 4.10 -1.14 16.49
CA ALA A 426 3.76 -1.79 15.22
C ALA A 426 2.26 -1.68 14.88
N LEU A 427 1.36 -1.82 15.86
CA LEU A 427 -0.08 -1.64 15.66
C LEU A 427 -0.50 -0.18 15.50
N SER A 428 0.25 0.77 16.09
CA SER A 428 0.03 2.19 15.82
C SER A 428 0.44 2.57 14.40
N GLU A 429 1.39 1.84 13.81
CA GLU A 429 1.82 2.05 12.43
C GLU A 429 0.82 1.46 11.41
N ASN A 430 0.28 0.28 11.72
CA ASN A 430 -0.79 -0.34 10.94
C ASN A 430 -1.75 -1.11 11.88
N PRO A 431 -2.90 -0.51 12.23
CA PRO A 431 -3.89 -1.14 13.10
C PRO A 431 -4.56 -2.40 12.52
N ASN A 432 -4.45 -2.62 11.21
CA ASN A 432 -5.04 -3.75 10.50
C ASN A 432 -3.99 -4.78 10.06
N ALA A 433 -2.76 -4.73 10.59
CA ALA A 433 -1.73 -5.71 10.28
C ALA A 433 -2.02 -7.07 10.95
N ALA A 434 -2.62 -8.01 10.21
CA ALA A 434 -3.00 -9.33 10.70
C ALA A 434 -1.85 -10.06 11.40
N THR A 435 -0.65 -10.09 10.80
CA THR A 435 0.54 -10.73 11.38
C THR A 435 0.93 -10.11 12.74
N VAL A 436 0.78 -8.79 12.91
CA VAL A 436 1.10 -8.12 14.17
C VAL A 436 0.08 -8.51 15.24
N HIS A 437 -1.22 -8.57 14.90
CA HIS A 437 -2.26 -9.08 15.78
C HIS A 437 -2.01 -10.52 16.23
N MET A 438 -1.67 -11.41 15.29
CA MET A 438 -1.33 -12.81 15.57
C MET A 438 -0.17 -12.93 16.57
N LEU A 439 0.91 -12.19 16.37
CA LEU A 439 2.10 -12.26 17.23
C LEU A 439 1.89 -11.57 18.58
N ALA A 440 1.13 -10.47 18.60
CA ALA A 440 0.75 -9.77 19.83
C ALA A 440 -0.14 -10.65 20.72
N ALA A 441 -1.02 -11.48 20.14
CA ALA A 441 -1.84 -12.43 20.89
C ALA A 441 -0.99 -13.38 21.75
N ALA A 442 0.12 -13.89 21.21
CA ALA A 442 1.04 -14.75 21.96
C ALA A 442 1.71 -14.02 23.13
N ASN A 443 2.13 -12.75 22.94
CA ASN A 443 2.69 -11.94 24.01
C ASN A 443 1.66 -11.63 25.11
N LEU A 444 0.42 -11.27 24.72
CA LEU A 444 -0.68 -11.02 25.65
C LEU A 444 -1.04 -12.27 26.46
N TYR A 445 -1.01 -13.44 25.82
CA TYR A 445 -1.18 -14.71 26.50
C TYR A 445 -0.08 -14.93 27.55
N LEU A 446 1.20 -14.76 27.19
CA LEU A 446 2.33 -14.83 28.13
C LEU A 446 2.24 -13.81 29.27
N LEU A 447 1.64 -12.64 29.03
CA LEU A 447 1.35 -11.62 30.05
C LEU A 447 0.13 -11.95 30.94
N ASN A 448 -0.40 -13.17 30.85
CA ASN A 448 -1.57 -13.62 31.58
C ASN A 448 -2.81 -12.74 31.29
N ARG A 449 -3.00 -12.36 30.03
CA ARG A 449 -4.16 -11.59 29.53
C ARG A 449 -4.93 -12.37 28.45
N PRO A 450 -5.58 -13.50 28.81
CA PRO A 450 -6.18 -14.39 27.84
C PRO A 450 -7.34 -13.75 27.04
N ASP A 451 -8.17 -12.90 27.64
CA ASP A 451 -9.26 -12.22 26.91
C ASP A 451 -8.73 -11.34 25.77
N LYS A 452 -7.68 -10.55 26.03
CA LYS A 452 -7.04 -9.72 25.02
C LYS A 452 -6.28 -10.56 23.99
N ALA A 453 -5.65 -11.64 24.42
CA ALA A 453 -4.99 -12.56 23.49
C ALA A 453 -6.01 -13.14 22.50
N LEU A 454 -7.19 -13.55 22.98
CA LEU A 454 -8.28 -14.04 22.14
C LEU A 454 -8.77 -12.97 21.16
N GLU A 455 -9.01 -11.74 21.63
CA GLU A 455 -9.43 -10.60 20.78
C GLU A 455 -8.45 -10.39 19.61
N HIS A 456 -7.15 -10.30 19.89
CA HIS A 456 -6.14 -10.12 18.85
C HIS A 456 -6.02 -11.33 17.91
N ALA A 457 -6.13 -12.56 18.43
CA ALA A 457 -6.05 -13.76 17.62
C ALA A 457 -7.27 -13.94 16.69
N VAL A 458 -8.47 -13.55 17.13
CA VAL A 458 -9.68 -13.50 16.29
C VAL A 458 -9.53 -12.42 15.22
N ARG A 459 -9.14 -11.21 15.63
CA ARG A 459 -8.95 -10.08 14.72
C ARG A 459 -7.95 -10.40 13.61
N SER A 460 -6.87 -11.12 13.91
CA SER A 460 -5.91 -11.57 12.89
C SER A 460 -6.55 -12.42 11.79
N VAL A 461 -7.48 -13.33 12.14
CA VAL A 461 -8.14 -14.21 11.18
C VAL A 461 -9.17 -13.44 10.36
N GLU A 462 -9.92 -12.52 10.99
CA GLU A 462 -10.85 -11.64 10.29
C GLU A 462 -10.16 -10.74 9.27
N LEU A 463 -8.99 -10.20 9.63
CA LEU A 463 -8.20 -9.34 8.75
C LEU A 463 -7.56 -10.09 7.58
N SER A 464 -7.24 -11.38 7.74
CA SER A 464 -6.63 -12.18 6.68
C SER A 464 -7.10 -13.65 6.72
N PRO A 465 -8.33 -13.93 6.25
CA PRO A 465 -8.92 -15.27 6.35
C PRO A 465 -8.21 -16.32 5.49
N GLY A 466 -7.47 -15.89 4.46
CA GLY A 466 -6.71 -16.74 3.55
C GLY A 466 -5.24 -16.95 3.93
N ASP A 467 -4.72 -16.30 4.98
CA ASP A 467 -3.29 -16.32 5.32
C ASP A 467 -2.80 -17.76 5.58
N PRO A 468 -1.70 -18.23 4.94
CA PRO A 468 -1.07 -19.51 5.25
C PRO A 468 -0.61 -19.64 6.72
N LEU A 469 -0.28 -18.52 7.37
CA LEU A 469 0.14 -18.46 8.77
C LEU A 469 -1.03 -18.44 9.77
N ARG A 470 -2.29 -18.39 9.31
CA ARG A 470 -3.46 -18.33 10.21
C ARG A 470 -3.58 -19.51 11.18
N HIS A 471 -2.90 -20.63 10.91
CA HIS A 471 -2.76 -21.74 11.85
C HIS A 471 -2.20 -21.30 13.22
N ALA A 472 -1.28 -20.32 13.25
CA ALA A 472 -0.73 -19.77 14.47
C ALA A 472 -1.73 -18.84 15.20
N ALA A 473 -2.58 -18.12 14.47
CA ALA A 473 -3.67 -17.34 15.06
C ALA A 473 -4.73 -18.25 15.72
N PHE A 474 -5.18 -19.30 15.04
CA PHE A 474 -6.07 -20.32 15.61
C PHE A 474 -5.47 -21.02 16.84
N MET A 475 -4.15 -21.32 16.80
CA MET A 475 -3.44 -21.83 17.98
C MET A 475 -3.49 -20.83 19.14
N GLY A 476 -3.27 -19.54 18.88
CA GLY A 476 -3.42 -18.47 19.87
C GLY A 476 -4.83 -18.37 20.48
N GLN A 477 -5.88 -18.55 19.66
CA GLN A 477 -7.26 -18.65 20.15
C GLN A 477 -7.43 -19.87 21.07
N GLY A 478 -6.94 -21.04 20.65
CA GLY A 478 -7.00 -22.27 21.45
C GLY A 478 -6.31 -22.13 22.81
N ALA A 479 -5.12 -21.54 22.85
CA ALA A 479 -4.38 -21.27 24.07
C ALA A 479 -5.16 -20.34 25.02
N ALA A 480 -5.70 -19.23 24.49
CA ALA A 480 -6.47 -18.27 25.25
C ALA A 480 -7.79 -18.87 25.78
N LEU A 481 -8.52 -19.60 24.96
CA LEU A 481 -9.77 -20.27 25.34
C LEU A 481 -9.55 -21.33 26.42
N PHE A 482 -8.49 -22.14 26.29
CA PHE A 482 -8.14 -23.12 27.32
C PHE A 482 -7.83 -22.46 28.66
N HIS A 483 -7.11 -21.34 28.64
CA HIS A 483 -6.81 -20.56 29.83
C HIS A 483 -8.09 -20.07 30.51
N LEU A 484 -9.06 -19.59 29.71
CA LEU A 484 -10.38 -19.16 30.17
C LEU A 484 -11.31 -20.30 30.62
N GLY A 485 -10.88 -21.57 30.51
CA GLY A 485 -11.70 -22.74 30.84
C GLY A 485 -12.73 -23.12 29.77
N ARG A 486 -12.65 -22.52 28.58
CA ARG A 486 -13.55 -22.79 27.44
C ARG A 486 -12.98 -23.92 26.58
N TYR A 487 -12.90 -25.12 27.16
CA TYR A 487 -12.13 -26.24 26.60
C TYR A 487 -12.68 -26.79 25.27
N GLU A 488 -14.00 -26.79 25.09
CA GLU A 488 -14.63 -27.24 23.84
C GLU A 488 -14.26 -26.33 22.66
N GLU A 489 -14.35 -25.02 22.88
CA GLU A 489 -13.96 -24.02 21.89
C GLU A 489 -12.44 -24.02 21.66
N ALA A 490 -11.65 -24.25 22.72
CA ALA A 490 -10.20 -24.41 22.58
C ALA A 490 -9.84 -25.61 21.69
N ALA A 491 -10.47 -26.76 21.91
CA ALA A 491 -10.28 -27.95 21.08
C ALA A 491 -10.68 -27.68 19.63
N GLN A 492 -11.78 -26.95 19.41
CA GLN A 492 -12.22 -26.57 18.08
C GLN A 492 -11.22 -25.65 17.36
N ALA A 493 -10.73 -24.60 18.02
CA ALA A 493 -9.70 -23.72 17.47
C ALA A 493 -8.41 -24.49 17.14
N CYS A 494 -8.00 -25.45 17.98
CA CYS A 494 -6.86 -26.30 17.67
C CYS A 494 -7.11 -27.19 16.44
N ARG A 495 -8.32 -27.72 16.24
CA ARG A 495 -8.67 -28.47 15.01
C ARG A 495 -8.61 -27.59 13.77
N GLU A 496 -9.04 -26.34 13.87
CA GLU A 496 -8.93 -25.35 12.78
C GLU A 496 -7.46 -25.02 12.46
N ALA A 497 -6.61 -24.86 13.48
CA ALA A 497 -5.18 -24.72 13.25
C ALA A 497 -4.59 -25.94 12.49
N LEU A 498 -5.02 -27.15 12.83
CA LEU A 498 -4.56 -28.39 12.22
C LEU A 498 -5.16 -28.65 10.82
N SER A 499 -6.32 -28.08 10.50
CA SER A 499 -6.86 -28.14 9.13
C SER A 499 -6.05 -27.28 8.16
N VAL A 500 -5.44 -26.20 8.67
CA VAL A 500 -4.52 -25.35 7.92
C VAL A 500 -3.11 -25.95 7.86
N ARG A 501 -2.60 -26.45 9.00
CA ARG A 501 -1.28 -27.09 9.09
C ARG A 501 -1.32 -28.35 9.97
N ALA A 502 -1.50 -29.50 9.32
CA ALA A 502 -1.69 -30.79 10.01
C ALA A 502 -0.50 -31.23 10.89
N THR A 503 0.72 -30.78 10.58
CA THR A 503 1.95 -31.14 11.27
C THR A 503 2.34 -30.16 12.40
N PHE A 504 1.46 -29.20 12.75
CA PHE A 504 1.83 -28.17 13.73
C PHE A 504 1.81 -28.70 15.17
N LEU A 505 3.01 -28.86 15.75
CA LEU A 505 3.23 -29.55 17.03
C LEU A 505 2.51 -28.88 18.21
N MET A 506 2.51 -27.55 18.25
CA MET A 506 1.78 -26.75 19.25
C MET A 506 0.31 -27.10 19.36
N SER A 507 -0.39 -27.12 18.23
CA SER A 507 -1.83 -27.31 18.21
C SER A 507 -2.23 -28.72 18.60
N HIS A 508 -1.39 -29.73 18.31
CA HIS A 508 -1.60 -31.09 18.81
C HIS A 508 -1.50 -31.16 20.33
N LEU A 509 -0.45 -30.58 20.92
CA LEU A 509 -0.28 -30.54 22.38
C LEU A 509 -1.47 -29.84 23.07
N MET A 510 -1.92 -28.71 22.53
CA MET A 510 -3.07 -27.99 23.08
C MET A 510 -4.39 -28.75 22.91
N LEU A 511 -4.58 -29.40 21.76
CA LEU A 511 -5.75 -30.24 21.51
C LEU A 511 -5.84 -31.41 22.49
N ILE A 512 -4.72 -32.12 22.71
CA ILE A 512 -4.65 -33.27 23.63
C ILE A 512 -5.08 -32.85 25.04
N ALA A 513 -4.53 -31.76 25.55
CA ALA A 513 -4.89 -31.27 26.87
C ALA A 513 -6.33 -30.76 26.95
N SER A 514 -6.82 -30.07 25.90
CA SER A 514 -8.22 -29.61 25.85
C SER A 514 -9.20 -30.78 25.89
N LEU A 515 -8.94 -31.85 25.13
CA LEU A 515 -9.75 -33.07 25.15
C LEU A 515 -9.72 -33.76 26.52
N ALA A 516 -8.56 -33.78 27.18
CA ALA A 516 -8.43 -34.38 28.49
C ALA A 516 -9.13 -33.59 29.61
N GLU A 517 -9.28 -32.27 29.47
CA GLU A 517 -10.10 -31.44 30.38
C GLU A 517 -11.61 -31.58 30.11
N LEU A 518 -11.99 -32.03 28.91
CA LEU A 518 -13.36 -32.44 28.56
C LEU A 518 -13.69 -33.88 28.97
N ASP A 519 -12.75 -34.58 29.63
CA ASP A 519 -12.85 -36.01 30.00
C ASP A 519 -12.96 -36.98 28.80
N ASP A 520 -12.67 -36.51 27.58
CA ASP A 520 -12.60 -37.34 26.37
C ASP A 520 -11.19 -37.94 26.20
N ILE A 521 -10.85 -38.84 27.13
CA ILE A 521 -9.50 -39.42 27.23
C ILE A 521 -9.14 -40.28 26.02
N ASP A 522 -10.11 -40.93 25.39
CA ASP A 522 -9.86 -41.77 24.21
C ASP A 522 -9.54 -40.92 22.97
N ALA A 523 -10.23 -39.80 22.77
CA ALA A 523 -9.84 -38.84 21.74
C ALA A 523 -8.47 -38.21 22.03
N ALA A 524 -8.18 -37.89 23.30
CA ALA A 524 -6.88 -37.34 23.70
C ALA A 524 -5.72 -38.31 23.41
N LYS A 525 -5.89 -39.61 23.72
CA LYS A 525 -4.91 -40.66 23.37
C LYS A 525 -4.75 -40.81 21.86
N THR A 526 -5.84 -40.75 21.10
CA THR A 526 -5.79 -40.81 19.64
C THR A 526 -4.98 -39.64 19.06
N ALA A 527 -5.21 -38.43 19.57
CA ALA A 527 -4.42 -37.26 19.19
C ALA A 527 -2.95 -37.38 19.63
N ALA A 528 -2.66 -37.99 20.78
CA ALA A 528 -1.29 -38.26 21.23
C ALA A 528 -0.54 -39.28 20.33
N VAL A 529 -1.21 -40.33 19.84
CA VAL A 529 -0.64 -41.23 18.84
C VAL A 529 -0.27 -40.46 17.57
N LYS A 530 -1.20 -39.64 17.07
CA LYS A 530 -0.96 -38.82 15.88
C LYS A 530 0.18 -37.83 16.06
N LEU A 531 0.30 -37.21 17.25
CA LEU A 531 1.43 -36.35 17.61
C LEU A 531 2.77 -37.09 17.51
N ASN A 532 2.85 -38.32 18.03
CA ASN A 532 4.07 -39.14 17.97
C ASN A 532 4.45 -39.53 16.54
N GLU A 533 3.48 -39.72 15.64
CA GLU A 533 3.73 -40.03 14.23
C GLU A 533 4.33 -38.84 13.46
N ILE A 534 3.96 -37.61 13.83
CA ILE A 534 4.40 -36.40 13.12
C ILE A 534 5.60 -35.69 13.77
N ALA A 535 5.90 -36.00 15.03
CA ALA A 535 6.98 -35.35 15.76
C ALA A 535 8.32 -35.62 15.06
N PRO A 536 9.16 -34.59 14.82
CA PRO A 536 10.44 -34.78 14.14
C PRO A 536 11.34 -35.80 14.86
N ASN A 537 11.32 -35.79 16.19
CA ASN A 537 11.94 -36.80 17.03
C ASN A 537 11.27 -36.81 18.43
N ALA A 538 11.63 -37.78 19.28
CA ALA A 538 11.08 -37.90 20.63
C ALA A 538 11.44 -36.71 21.55
N ALA A 539 12.59 -36.06 21.33
CA ALA A 539 12.99 -34.89 22.09
C ALA A 539 12.15 -33.65 21.73
N SER A 540 11.69 -33.54 20.48
CA SER A 540 10.86 -32.42 20.00
C SER A 540 9.65 -32.19 20.90
N ILE A 541 8.90 -33.25 21.27
CA ILE A 541 7.73 -33.11 22.17
C ILE A 541 8.14 -32.59 23.55
N THR A 542 9.21 -33.15 24.12
CA THR A 542 9.71 -32.77 25.45
C THR A 542 10.21 -31.32 25.49
N GLU A 543 10.95 -30.88 24.47
CA GLU A 543 11.45 -29.50 24.38
C GLU A 543 10.30 -28.51 24.18
N THR A 544 9.34 -28.89 23.34
CA THR A 544 8.19 -28.08 22.99
C THR A 544 7.27 -27.84 24.20
N THR A 545 7.08 -28.84 25.07
CA THR A 545 6.30 -28.70 26.31
C THR A 545 6.97 -27.83 27.37
N ARG A 546 8.28 -27.55 27.24
CA ARG A 546 9.02 -26.62 28.12
C ARG A 546 8.92 -25.17 27.67
N LEU A 547 8.27 -24.88 26.54
CA LEU A 547 8.11 -23.51 26.08
C LEU A 547 7.34 -22.65 27.09
N PRO A 548 7.65 -21.35 27.19
CA PRO A 548 7.06 -20.45 28.18
C PRO A 548 5.53 -20.43 28.17
N LEU A 549 4.92 -20.62 27.01
CA LEU A 549 3.46 -20.62 26.82
C LEU A 549 2.74 -21.75 27.57
N PHE A 550 3.43 -22.86 27.89
CA PHE A 550 2.90 -23.95 28.70
C PHE A 550 3.27 -23.84 30.19
N SER A 551 4.02 -22.80 30.55
CA SER A 551 4.50 -22.58 31.91
C SER A 551 3.73 -21.47 32.64
N ILE A 552 2.64 -20.96 32.06
CA ILE A 552 1.81 -19.93 32.69
C ILE A 552 1.15 -20.50 33.95
N PRO A 553 1.38 -19.93 35.16
CA PRO A 553 0.97 -20.54 36.42
C PRO A 553 -0.51 -20.89 36.53
N THR A 554 -1.39 -20.12 35.89
CA THR A 554 -2.84 -20.29 35.94
C THR A 554 -3.36 -21.50 35.16
N CYS A 555 -2.60 -22.03 34.19
CA CYS A 555 -3.02 -23.14 33.33
C CYS A 555 -1.97 -24.25 33.13
N ALA A 556 -0.71 -24.04 33.53
CA ALA A 556 0.40 -24.99 33.37
C ALA A 556 0.09 -26.40 33.89
N ASP A 557 -0.53 -26.50 35.07
CA ASP A 557 -0.84 -27.81 35.67
C ASP A 557 -1.93 -28.56 34.90
N ARG A 558 -2.89 -27.85 34.29
CA ARG A 558 -3.90 -28.45 33.42
C ARG A 558 -3.30 -28.96 32.12
N TRP A 559 -2.36 -28.22 31.51
CA TRP A 559 -1.61 -28.70 30.35
C TRP A 559 -0.91 -30.04 30.65
N ARG A 560 -0.10 -30.08 31.72
CA ARG A 560 0.66 -31.27 32.13
C ARG A 560 -0.24 -32.44 32.51
N SER A 561 -1.30 -32.18 33.27
CA SER A 561 -2.29 -33.17 33.66
C SER A 561 -2.94 -33.81 32.44
N GLY A 562 -3.40 -32.99 31.48
CA GLY A 562 -4.04 -33.47 30.25
C GLY A 562 -3.11 -34.35 29.41
N TRP A 563 -1.86 -33.93 29.22
CA TRP A 563 -0.85 -34.73 28.51
C TRP A 563 -0.58 -36.07 29.18
N LYS A 564 -0.47 -36.08 30.52
CA LYS A 564 -0.25 -37.31 31.30
C LYS A 564 -1.44 -38.28 31.19
N LYS A 565 -2.68 -37.78 31.24
CA LYS A 565 -3.89 -38.59 31.05
C LYS A 565 -3.94 -39.21 29.65
N ALA A 566 -3.43 -38.51 28.64
CA ALA A 566 -3.31 -39.00 27.26
C ALA A 566 -2.12 -39.94 27.03
N GLY A 567 -1.25 -40.15 28.04
CA GLY A 567 -0.11 -41.07 27.95
C GLY A 567 1.16 -40.46 27.35
N LEU A 568 1.25 -39.13 27.23
CA LEU A 568 2.49 -38.46 26.82
C LEU A 568 3.51 -38.47 27.97
N GLN A 569 4.79 -38.71 27.65
CA GLN A 569 5.91 -38.57 28.58
C GLN A 569 6.52 -37.17 28.37
N VAL A 570 6.21 -36.25 29.28
CA VAL A 570 6.51 -34.79 29.17
C VAL A 570 7.07 -34.23 30.47
#